data_AF-A0A1H9WEP0-F1
#
_entry.id   AF-A0A1H9WEP0-F1
#
_cell.length_a   1.000
_cell.length_b   1.000
_cell.length_c   1.000
_cell.angle_alpha   90.00
_cell.angle_beta   90.00
_cell.angle_gamma   90.00
#
_symmetry.space_group_name_H-M   'P 1'
#
loop_
_entity.id
_entity.type
_entity.pdbx_description
1 polymer ?
#
loop_
_entity_poly.entity_id
_entity_poly.type
_entity_poly.pdbx_seq_one_letter_code
_entity_poly.pdbx_strand_id
1 'polypeptide(L)'
;MNPLEQVLSALSVNWVVATPLHAGGRWALHFVERLDLRVEVVVHGRAHVTVAGESFWAEQDDRYVIAGRRPYRIAADPDTPSVFAAPYYEDLRHPWTVRERAAVAAVSRSAFFARFGESTGMTPLGYLYRLRMRHAARLLRDTGGTVASVAAATGHRTESAFCAAFRRFAGRSPGEYRTGIVT
;
A
#
# COMPACT_ATOMS: atom_id res chain seq x y z
N MET A 1 20.67 15.78 -11.87
CA MET A 1 20.15 15.66 -10.49
C MET A 1 18.67 15.31 -10.59
N ASN A 2 18.20 14.24 -9.94
CA ASN A 2 16.82 13.76 -10.06
C ASN A 2 15.88 14.67 -9.24
N PRO A 3 14.88 15.34 -9.86
CA PRO A 3 13.94 16.22 -9.15
C PRO A 3 13.19 15.53 -8.01
N LEU A 4 12.89 14.24 -8.16
CA LEU A 4 12.24 13.45 -7.10
C LEU A 4 13.15 13.28 -5.88
N GLU A 5 14.44 13.04 -6.08
CA GLU A 5 15.40 12.90 -4.99
C GLU A 5 15.57 14.21 -4.20
N GLN A 6 15.55 15.36 -4.88
CA GLN A 6 15.56 16.67 -4.22
C GLN A 6 14.32 16.88 -3.36
N VAL A 7 13.13 16.54 -3.87
CA VAL A 7 11.86 16.64 -3.11
C VAL A 7 11.88 15.70 -1.89
N LEU A 8 12.32 14.46 -2.07
CA LEU A 8 12.41 13.49 -0.98
C LEU A 8 13.42 13.94 0.09
N SER A 9 14.55 14.51 -0.32
CA SER A 9 15.58 15.03 0.59
C SER A 9 15.09 16.27 1.35
N ALA A 10 14.45 17.22 0.67
CA ALA A 10 13.91 18.44 1.29
C ALA A 10 12.84 18.13 2.34
N LEU A 11 12.06 17.07 2.13
CA LEU A 11 11.01 16.62 3.04
C LEU A 11 11.50 15.69 4.16
N SER A 12 12.82 15.44 4.26
CA SER A 12 13.39 14.48 5.22
C SER A 12 12.70 13.12 5.18
N VAL A 13 12.36 12.64 3.98
CA VAL A 13 11.61 11.38 3.81
C VAL A 13 12.49 10.20 4.21
N ASN A 14 12.20 9.62 5.37
CA ASN A 14 12.92 8.45 5.87
C ASN A 14 12.42 7.13 5.24
N TRP A 15 11.21 7.11 4.67
CA TRP A 15 10.62 5.90 4.11
C TRP A 15 9.60 6.19 2.99
N VAL A 16 9.70 5.47 1.87
CA VAL A 16 8.80 5.45 0.71
C VAL A 16 8.06 4.11 0.58
N VAL A 17 6.73 4.13 0.51
CA VAL A 17 5.93 2.93 0.21
C VAL A 17 5.43 2.99 -1.21
N ALA A 18 5.90 2.09 -2.07
CA ALA A 18 5.34 1.89 -3.39
C ALA A 18 4.35 0.74 -3.35
N THR A 19 3.06 1.05 -3.51
CA THR A 19 2.01 0.04 -3.60
C THR A 19 1.22 0.24 -4.88
N PRO A 20 1.41 -0.62 -5.91
CA PRO A 20 0.54 -0.58 -7.08
C PRO A 20 -0.91 -0.86 -6.69
N LEU A 21 -1.80 -0.04 -7.22
CA LEU A 21 -3.24 -0.26 -7.21
C LEU A 21 -3.62 -0.90 -8.55
N HIS A 22 -4.23 -2.07 -8.50
CA HIS A 22 -4.89 -2.68 -9.65
C HIS A 22 -6.39 -2.66 -9.37
N ALA A 23 -7.12 -1.89 -10.15
CA ALA A 23 -8.56 -1.72 -10.00
C ALA A 23 -9.21 -1.77 -11.38
N GLY A 24 -10.33 -2.49 -11.50
CA GLY A 24 -11.10 -2.63 -12.74
C GLY A 24 -12.59 -2.47 -12.47
N GLY A 25 -13.34 -2.06 -13.49
CA GLY A 25 -14.78 -1.79 -13.34
C GLY A 25 -15.08 -0.54 -12.53
N ARG A 26 -16.20 -0.54 -11.78
CA ARG A 26 -16.59 0.59 -10.92
C ARG A 26 -15.92 0.50 -9.57
N TRP A 27 -14.99 1.40 -9.30
CA TRP A 27 -14.30 1.49 -8.02
C TRP A 27 -14.17 2.96 -7.60
N ALA A 28 -14.18 3.19 -6.30
CA ALA A 28 -13.85 4.48 -5.71
C ALA A 28 -13.26 4.24 -4.31
N LEU A 29 -12.11 4.86 -4.08
CA LEU A 29 -11.29 4.69 -2.89
C LEU A 29 -11.08 6.05 -2.23
N HIS A 30 -11.50 6.19 -0.98
CA HIS A 30 -11.32 7.42 -0.21
C HIS A 30 -10.23 7.28 0.85
N PHE A 31 -9.15 8.03 0.72
CA PHE A 31 -7.99 8.02 1.61
C PHE A 31 -8.12 9.17 2.61
N VAL A 32 -8.14 8.82 3.89
CA VAL A 32 -8.01 9.79 4.99
C VAL A 32 -6.55 10.08 5.26
N GLU A 33 -6.27 11.35 5.52
CA GLU A 33 -4.98 11.98 5.80
C GLU A 33 -3.99 11.08 6.55
N ARG A 34 -2.69 11.11 6.17
CA ARG A 34 -1.55 10.73 7.05
C ARG A 34 -0.15 10.77 6.43
N LEU A 35 -0.01 10.87 5.11
CA LEU A 35 1.31 11.02 4.48
C LEU A 35 1.56 12.48 4.15
N ASP A 36 2.77 12.97 4.42
CA ASP A 36 3.16 14.34 4.08
C ASP A 36 3.41 14.48 2.55
N LEU A 37 3.59 13.36 1.86
CA LEU A 37 3.74 13.29 0.40
C LEU A 37 3.20 11.96 -0.14
N ARG A 38 2.40 12.02 -1.21
CA ARG A 38 2.05 10.86 -2.03
C ARG A 38 2.35 11.15 -3.50
N VAL A 39 3.08 10.25 -4.14
CA VAL A 39 3.38 10.31 -5.58
C VAL A 39 2.65 9.15 -6.23
N GLU A 40 1.87 9.45 -7.25
CA GLU A 40 1.08 8.48 -7.98
C GLU A 40 1.37 8.56 -9.48
N VAL A 41 1.30 7.40 -10.12
CA VAL A 41 1.47 7.27 -11.57
C VAL A 41 0.38 6.36 -12.08
N VAL A 42 -0.35 6.81 -13.10
CA VAL A 42 -1.36 5.99 -13.76
C VAL A 42 -0.65 5.15 -14.83
N VAL A 43 -0.35 3.90 -14.51
CA VAL A 43 0.37 3.03 -15.45
C VAL A 43 -0.53 2.54 -16.59
N HIS A 44 -1.82 2.34 -16.33
CA HIS A 44 -2.81 1.94 -17.33
C HIS A 44 -4.19 2.55 -17.00
N GLY A 45 -4.91 2.99 -18.03
CA GLY A 45 -6.27 3.54 -17.90
C GLY A 45 -6.28 4.97 -17.39
N ARG A 46 -7.33 5.32 -16.62
CA ARG A 46 -7.51 6.65 -16.03
C ARG A 46 -8.17 6.59 -14.67
N ALA A 47 -8.00 7.64 -13.88
CA ALA A 47 -8.65 7.79 -12.58
C ALA A 47 -9.09 9.23 -12.35
N HIS A 48 -10.29 9.42 -11.81
CA HIS A 48 -10.74 10.70 -11.28
C HIS A 48 -10.19 10.88 -9.87
N VAL A 49 -9.39 11.92 -9.67
CA VAL A 49 -8.74 12.24 -8.40
C VAL A 49 -9.40 13.48 -7.81
N THR A 50 -9.79 13.40 -6.54
CA THR A 50 -10.31 14.54 -5.79
C THR A 50 -9.45 14.75 -4.55
N VAL A 51 -8.88 15.94 -4.36
CA VAL A 51 -8.03 16.29 -3.21
C VAL A 51 -8.58 17.57 -2.59
N ALA A 52 -8.99 17.54 -1.32
CA ALA A 52 -9.50 18.72 -0.60
C ALA A 52 -10.57 19.55 -1.38
N GLY A 53 -11.40 18.89 -2.20
CA GLY A 53 -12.47 19.52 -2.99
C GLY A 53 -12.09 19.85 -4.43
N GLU A 54 -10.80 19.95 -4.75
CA GLU A 54 -10.33 20.08 -6.14
C GLU A 54 -10.33 18.71 -6.82
N SER A 55 -10.70 18.66 -8.10
CA SER A 55 -10.75 17.41 -8.85
C SER A 55 -10.12 17.50 -10.22
N PHE A 56 -9.50 16.41 -10.67
CA PHE A 56 -8.91 16.28 -12.00
C PHE A 56 -8.93 14.82 -12.46
N TRP A 57 -8.90 14.61 -13.77
CA TRP A 57 -8.62 13.31 -14.36
C TRP A 57 -7.11 13.13 -14.47
N ALA A 58 -6.62 11.99 -13.97
CA ALA A 58 -5.29 11.49 -14.25
C ALA A 58 -5.40 10.42 -15.34
N GLU A 59 -4.85 10.71 -16.51
CA GLU A 59 -4.80 9.82 -17.67
C GLU A 59 -3.56 8.93 -17.62
N GLN A 60 -3.46 7.98 -18.55
CA GLN A 60 -2.30 7.09 -18.63
C GLN A 60 -0.99 7.89 -18.74
N ASP A 61 0.03 7.44 -18.01
CA ASP A 61 1.36 8.03 -17.89
C ASP A 61 1.42 9.37 -17.15
N ASP A 62 0.28 9.90 -16.70
CA ASP A 62 0.26 11.05 -15.80
C ASP A 62 0.91 10.71 -14.46
N ARG A 63 1.69 11.67 -13.98
CA ARG A 63 2.37 11.63 -12.69
C ARG A 63 1.87 12.81 -11.89
N TYR A 64 1.28 12.55 -10.74
CA TYR A 64 0.78 13.61 -9.87
C TYR A 64 1.26 13.42 -8.45
N VAL A 65 1.33 14.55 -7.74
CA VAL A 65 1.81 14.60 -6.37
C VAL A 65 0.72 15.21 -5.51
N ILE A 66 0.33 14.47 -4.47
CA ILE A 66 -0.51 14.97 -3.40
C ILE A 66 0.42 15.33 -2.25
N ALA A 67 0.72 16.61 -2.13
CA ALA A 67 1.51 17.15 -1.03
C ALA A 67 0.62 17.46 0.19
N GLY A 68 1.17 17.23 1.38
CA GLY A 68 0.51 17.50 2.65
C GLY A 68 -0.51 16.45 3.06
N ARG A 69 -0.94 16.55 4.33
CA ARG A 69 -1.89 15.64 4.97
C ARG A 69 -3.31 16.01 4.58
N ARG A 70 -3.67 15.80 3.31
CA ARG A 70 -5.01 16.10 2.77
C ARG A 70 -5.77 14.81 2.50
N PRO A 71 -7.08 14.75 2.79
CA PRO A 71 -7.89 13.63 2.35
C PRO A 71 -8.03 13.71 0.82
N TYR A 72 -7.98 12.55 0.18
CA TYR A 72 -8.19 12.46 -1.26
C TYR A 72 -8.94 11.21 -1.64
N ARG A 73 -9.57 11.25 -2.80
CA ARG A 73 -10.30 10.16 -3.41
C ARG A 73 -9.69 9.88 -4.76
N ILE A 74 -9.59 8.60 -5.12
CA ILE A 74 -9.36 8.17 -6.49
C ILE A 74 -10.48 7.23 -6.89
N ALA A 75 -11.03 7.39 -8.09
CA ALA A 75 -12.16 6.60 -8.57
C ALA A 75 -12.11 6.35 -10.07
N ALA A 76 -12.78 5.29 -10.52
CA ALA A 76 -13.05 5.05 -11.94
C ALA A 76 -13.94 6.15 -12.55
N ASP A 77 -14.86 6.68 -11.74
CA ASP A 77 -15.88 7.64 -12.13
C ASP A 77 -16.32 8.52 -10.92
N PRO A 78 -16.62 9.83 -11.13
CA PRO A 78 -17.01 10.76 -10.07
C PRO A 78 -18.23 10.32 -9.25
N ASP A 79 -19.16 9.57 -9.83
CA ASP A 79 -20.43 9.19 -9.19
C ASP A 79 -20.33 7.87 -8.44
N THR A 80 -19.25 7.11 -8.63
CA THR A 80 -19.07 5.81 -7.95
C THR A 80 -18.93 6.02 -6.45
N PRO A 81 -19.85 5.50 -5.59
CA PRO A 81 -19.76 5.69 -4.15
C PRO A 81 -18.43 5.19 -3.61
N SER A 82 -17.76 6.05 -2.84
CA SER A 82 -16.47 5.68 -2.27
C SER A 82 -16.63 4.59 -1.23
N VAL A 83 -15.72 3.63 -1.28
CA VAL A 83 -15.39 2.82 -0.11
C VAL A 83 -14.22 3.51 0.57
N PHE A 84 -14.24 3.56 1.90
CA PHE A 84 -13.14 4.13 2.66
C PHE A 84 -11.87 3.29 2.40
N ALA A 85 -10.91 3.88 1.72
CA ALA A 85 -9.59 3.31 1.40
C ALA A 85 -8.54 3.62 2.47
N ALA A 86 -8.80 4.61 3.34
CA ALA A 86 -7.94 5.10 4.40
C ALA A 86 -6.46 5.15 3.99
N PRO A 87 -5.57 4.35 4.56
CA PRO A 87 -4.52 3.68 3.79
C PRO A 87 -4.27 2.30 4.41
N TYR A 88 -4.67 1.25 3.70
CA TYR A 88 -4.71 -0.18 4.07
C TYR A 88 -3.62 -0.71 5.04
N TYR A 89 -3.87 -0.63 6.35
CA TYR A 89 -3.03 -1.13 7.46
C TYR A 89 -1.93 -0.17 7.91
N GLU A 90 -2.34 0.76 8.78
CA GLU A 90 -1.52 1.83 9.35
C GLU A 90 -0.34 1.31 10.19
N ASP A 91 -0.54 0.16 10.85
CA ASP A 91 0.52 -0.61 11.47
C ASP A 91 0.55 -1.99 10.82
N LEU A 92 1.59 -2.28 10.03
CA LEU A 92 1.76 -3.59 9.42
C LEU A 92 1.99 -4.68 10.46
N ARG A 93 2.32 -4.35 11.71
CA ARG A 93 2.48 -5.32 12.80
C ARG A 93 1.15 -5.75 13.40
N HIS A 94 0.15 -4.88 13.36
CA HIS A 94 -1.15 -5.14 13.99
C HIS A 94 -1.87 -6.32 13.30
N PRO A 95 -2.47 -7.26 14.06
CA PRO A 95 -3.15 -8.44 13.52
C PRO A 95 -4.54 -8.10 13.00
N TRP A 96 -4.61 -7.21 12.01
CA TRP A 96 -5.86 -6.69 11.49
C TRP A 96 -6.84 -7.77 11.05
N THR A 97 -8.12 -7.55 11.35
CA THR A 97 -9.19 -8.42 10.88
C THR A 97 -10.06 -7.73 9.83
N VAL A 98 -10.74 -8.53 8.99
CA VAL A 98 -11.72 -8.00 8.03
C VAL A 98 -12.85 -7.25 8.76
N ARG A 99 -13.29 -7.75 9.93
CA ARG A 99 -14.33 -7.13 10.74
C ARG A 99 -13.92 -5.72 11.21
N GLU A 100 -12.71 -5.61 11.74
CA GLU A 100 -12.16 -4.34 12.22
C GLU A 100 -12.06 -3.32 11.08
N ARG A 101 -11.58 -3.74 9.90
CA ARG A 101 -11.51 -2.85 8.74
C ARG A 101 -12.88 -2.46 8.19
N ALA A 102 -13.84 -3.38 8.20
CA ALA A 102 -15.21 -3.08 7.82
C ALA A 102 -15.87 -2.06 8.76
N ALA A 103 -15.61 -2.16 10.06
CA ALA A 103 -16.10 -1.20 11.06
C ALA A 103 -15.54 0.21 10.82
N VAL A 104 -14.24 0.34 10.55
CA VAL A 104 -13.62 1.64 10.18
C VAL A 104 -14.25 2.21 8.90
N ALA A 105 -14.61 1.36 7.95
CA ALA A 105 -15.25 1.75 6.70
C ALA A 105 -16.78 1.96 6.82
N ALA A 106 -17.37 1.83 8.03
CA ALA A 106 -18.80 1.95 8.29
C ALA A 106 -19.69 1.07 7.37
N VAL A 107 -19.22 -0.13 7.05
CA VAL A 107 -19.96 -1.11 6.22
C VAL A 107 -19.98 -2.49 6.88
N SER A 108 -20.89 -3.36 6.45
CA SER A 108 -20.89 -4.75 6.89
C SER A 108 -19.61 -5.47 6.46
N ARG A 109 -19.23 -6.52 7.20
CA ARG A 109 -18.05 -7.35 6.89
C ARG A 109 -18.11 -7.93 5.47
N SER A 110 -19.27 -8.43 5.04
CA SER A 110 -19.47 -9.01 3.71
C SER A 110 -19.39 -7.95 2.61
N ALA A 111 -20.02 -6.80 2.81
CA ALA A 111 -19.93 -5.68 1.87
C ALA A 111 -18.49 -5.17 1.73
N PHE A 112 -17.77 -5.04 2.85
CA PHE A 112 -16.35 -4.68 2.83
C PHE A 112 -15.53 -5.69 2.02
N PHE A 113 -15.68 -6.98 2.29
CA PHE A 113 -14.92 -8.02 1.61
C PHE A 113 -15.17 -8.03 0.10
N ALA A 114 -16.45 -7.97 -0.32
CA ALA A 114 -16.83 -7.96 -1.73
C ALA A 114 -16.29 -6.71 -2.45
N ARG A 115 -16.57 -5.52 -1.90
CA ARG A 115 -16.12 -4.25 -2.49
C ARG A 115 -14.59 -4.12 -2.53
N PHE A 116 -13.89 -4.66 -1.53
CA PHE A 116 -12.44 -4.72 -1.53
C PHE A 116 -11.93 -5.59 -2.67
N GLY A 117 -12.50 -6.78 -2.84
CA GLY A 117 -12.16 -7.68 -3.94
C GLY A 117 -12.40 -7.05 -5.31
N GLU A 118 -13.56 -6.41 -5.50
CA GLU A 118 -13.91 -5.69 -6.73
C GLU A 118 -12.93 -4.54 -7.02
N SER A 119 -12.53 -3.77 -6.00
CA SER A 119 -11.67 -2.60 -6.17
C SER A 119 -10.16 -2.91 -6.25
N THR A 120 -9.70 -4.04 -5.72
CA THR A 120 -8.25 -4.34 -5.62
C THR A 120 -7.82 -5.64 -6.31
N GLY A 121 -8.78 -6.48 -6.74
CA GLY A 121 -8.53 -7.83 -7.23
C GLY A 121 -7.99 -8.80 -6.17
N MET A 122 -7.96 -8.42 -4.88
CA MET A 122 -7.39 -9.20 -3.79
C MET A 122 -8.36 -9.32 -2.60
N THR A 123 -8.16 -10.34 -1.76
CA THR A 123 -8.82 -10.34 -0.46
C THR A 123 -8.15 -9.32 0.47
N PRO A 124 -8.87 -8.76 1.46
CA PRO A 124 -8.27 -7.80 2.40
C PRO A 124 -6.99 -8.30 3.07
N LEU A 125 -7.01 -9.53 3.60
CA LEU A 125 -5.85 -10.13 4.27
C LEU A 125 -4.74 -10.54 3.29
N GLY A 126 -5.08 -10.91 2.05
CA GLY A 126 -4.10 -11.15 1.00
C GLY A 126 -3.35 -9.87 0.63
N TYR A 127 -4.05 -8.73 0.63
CA TYR A 127 -3.44 -7.42 0.42
C TYR A 127 -2.52 -7.03 1.60
N LEU A 128 -2.94 -7.24 2.86
CA LEU A 128 -2.08 -7.04 4.04
C LEU A 128 -0.78 -7.83 3.92
N TYR A 129 -0.92 -9.10 3.58
CA TYR A 129 0.21 -10.00 3.40
C TYR A 129 1.20 -9.45 2.37
N ARG A 130 0.69 -9.00 1.21
CA ARG A 130 1.53 -8.43 0.15
C ARG A 130 2.25 -7.15 0.61
N LEU A 131 1.58 -6.29 1.38
CA LEU A 131 2.18 -5.10 1.97
C LEU A 131 3.30 -5.44 2.95
N ARG A 132 3.04 -6.38 3.89
CA ARG A 132 4.05 -6.87 4.85
C ARG A 132 5.28 -7.40 4.14
N MET A 133 5.11 -8.20 3.09
CA MET A 133 6.22 -8.80 2.38
C MET A 133 7.02 -7.78 1.55
N ARG A 134 6.36 -6.80 0.93
CA ARG A 134 7.06 -5.67 0.27
C ARG A 134 7.85 -4.84 1.27
N HIS A 135 7.28 -4.56 2.43
CA HIS A 135 7.98 -3.85 3.50
C HIS A 135 9.20 -4.64 3.98
N ALA A 136 9.03 -5.94 4.22
CA ALA A 136 10.14 -6.83 4.58
C ALA A 136 11.25 -6.83 3.53
N ALA A 137 10.91 -6.97 2.24
CA ALA A 137 11.88 -6.95 1.15
C ALA A 137 12.70 -5.66 1.14
N ARG A 138 12.04 -4.54 1.42
CA ARG A 138 12.72 -3.24 1.54
C ARG A 138 13.64 -3.20 2.75
N LEU A 139 13.17 -3.60 3.94
CA LEU A 139 14.01 -3.65 5.14
C LEU A 139 15.23 -4.55 4.95
N LEU A 140 15.07 -5.69 4.28
CA LEU A 140 16.17 -6.62 4.02
C LEU A 140 17.25 -6.06 3.10
N ARG A 141 16.89 -5.17 2.16
CA ARG A 141 17.83 -4.53 1.22
C ARG A 141 18.44 -3.25 1.77
N ASP A 142 17.60 -2.40 2.36
CA ASP A 142 17.95 -1.01 2.65
C ASP A 142 18.48 -0.85 4.09
N THR A 143 18.41 -1.90 4.92
CA THR A 143 18.82 -1.84 6.33
C THR A 143 19.69 -3.03 6.75
N GLY A 144 20.47 -2.85 7.81
CA GLY A 144 21.26 -3.90 8.46
C GLY A 144 20.49 -4.75 9.49
N GLY A 145 19.15 -4.65 9.54
CA GLY A 145 18.33 -5.35 10.54
C GLY A 145 18.46 -6.88 10.46
N THR A 146 18.44 -7.57 11.60
CA THR A 146 18.41 -9.05 11.62
C THR A 146 17.10 -9.58 11.03
N VAL A 147 17.10 -10.83 10.55
CA VAL A 147 15.86 -11.47 10.03
C VAL A 147 14.76 -11.48 11.09
N ALA A 148 15.10 -11.77 12.35
CA ALA A 148 14.21 -11.64 13.50
C ALA A 148 13.59 -10.24 13.64
N SER A 149 14.41 -9.17 13.52
CA SER A 149 13.90 -7.79 13.62
C SER A 149 12.94 -7.44 12.48
N VAL A 150 13.20 -7.91 11.26
CA VAL A 150 12.34 -7.71 10.09
C VAL A 150 11.02 -8.49 10.24
N ALA A 151 11.08 -9.72 10.76
CA ALA A 151 9.89 -10.51 11.07
C ALA A 151 8.97 -9.76 12.05
N ALA A 152 9.53 -9.22 13.14
CA ALA A 152 8.80 -8.45 14.13
C ALA A 152 8.22 -7.15 13.55
N ALA A 153 9.01 -6.40 12.76
CA ALA A 153 8.58 -5.16 12.11
C ALA A 153 7.44 -5.36 11.11
N THR A 154 7.24 -6.58 10.62
CA THR A 154 6.18 -6.93 9.66
C THR A 154 5.05 -7.77 10.26
N GLY A 155 4.98 -7.88 11.59
CA GLY A 155 3.87 -8.51 12.30
C GLY A 155 3.91 -10.03 12.38
N HIS A 156 5.07 -10.65 12.15
CA HIS A 156 5.25 -12.09 12.29
C HIS A 156 5.70 -12.42 13.71
N ARG A 157 5.00 -13.37 14.35
CA ARG A 157 5.30 -13.79 15.72
C ARG A 157 6.60 -14.58 15.85
N THR A 158 7.00 -15.27 14.79
CA THR A 158 8.23 -16.08 14.76
C THR A 158 9.01 -15.83 13.48
N GLU A 159 10.33 -15.95 13.58
CA GLU A 159 11.22 -15.87 12.43
C GLU A 159 10.95 -16.96 11.41
N SER A 160 10.65 -18.19 11.86
CA SER A 160 10.32 -19.31 10.98
C SER A 160 9.07 -19.05 10.13
N ALA A 161 8.02 -18.50 10.73
CA ALA A 161 6.80 -18.14 10.01
C ALA A 161 7.06 -17.04 8.98
N PHE A 162 7.88 -16.05 9.34
CA PHE A 162 8.31 -15.01 8.42
C PHE A 162 9.13 -15.59 7.26
N CYS A 163 10.15 -16.41 7.53
CA CYS A 163 10.99 -17.00 6.49
C CYS A 163 10.19 -17.84 5.49
N ALA A 164 9.25 -18.65 5.97
CA ALA A 164 8.36 -19.44 5.10
C ALA A 164 7.46 -18.55 4.23
N ALA A 165 6.84 -17.53 4.83
CA ALA A 165 6.02 -16.54 4.12
C ALA A 165 6.85 -15.76 3.09
N PHE A 166 8.02 -15.28 3.48
CA PHE A 166 8.89 -14.49 2.61
C PHE A 166 9.40 -15.32 1.43
N ARG A 167 9.80 -16.57 1.66
CA ARG A 167 10.20 -17.48 0.56
C ARG A 167 9.04 -17.73 -0.40
N ARG A 168 7.81 -17.91 0.09
CA ARG A 168 6.61 -18.01 -0.76
C ARG A 168 6.37 -16.74 -1.58
N PHE A 169 6.67 -15.57 -1.03
CA PHE A 169 6.47 -14.29 -1.72
C PHE A 169 7.59 -13.96 -2.73
N ALA A 170 8.85 -14.15 -2.35
CA ALA A 170 10.03 -13.70 -3.09
C ALA A 170 10.74 -14.81 -3.87
N GLY A 171 10.33 -16.08 -3.70
CA GLY A 171 10.98 -17.25 -4.30
C GLY A 171 12.27 -17.70 -3.60
N ARG A 172 12.79 -16.94 -2.63
CA ARG A 172 14.07 -17.17 -1.93
C ARG A 172 13.99 -16.76 -0.47
N SER A 173 14.89 -17.27 0.37
CA SER A 173 14.93 -16.94 1.80
C SER A 173 15.27 -15.46 2.04
N PRO A 174 14.96 -14.89 3.22
CA PRO A 174 15.36 -13.53 3.57
C PRO A 174 16.88 -13.28 3.48
N GLY A 175 17.69 -14.29 3.83
CA GLY A 175 19.16 -14.23 3.75
C GLY A 175 19.66 -14.18 2.31
N GLU A 176 19.22 -15.12 1.47
CA GLU A 176 19.46 -15.14 0.01
C GLU A 176 19.02 -13.83 -0.64
N TYR A 177 17.85 -13.31 -0.22
CA TYR A 177 17.32 -12.06 -0.75
C TYR A 177 18.22 -10.86 -0.45
N ARG A 178 18.83 -10.82 0.74
CA ARG A 178 19.73 -9.74 1.16
C ARG A 178 21.05 -9.76 0.42
N THR A 179 21.68 -10.92 0.30
CA THR A 179 23.01 -11.05 -0.35
C THR A 179 22.92 -11.01 -1.87
N GLY A 180 21.71 -11.17 -2.43
CA GLY A 180 21.51 -11.28 -3.86
C GLY A 180 21.88 -12.66 -4.42
N ILE A 181 22.30 -13.60 -3.58
CA ILE A 181 22.76 -14.94 -3.95
C ILE A 181 21.57 -15.90 -3.91
N VAL A 182 21.41 -16.70 -4.96
CA VAL A 182 20.55 -17.88 -4.97
C VAL A 182 21.46 -19.08 -4.81
N THR A 183 21.28 -19.85 -3.74
CA THR A 183 22.01 -21.11 -3.51
C THR A 183 21.14 -22.29 -3.90
#